data_AF-A0A0N1I9L6-F1
#
_entry.id   AF-A0A0N1I9L6-F1
#
_cell.length_a   1.000
_cell.length_b   1.000
_cell.length_c   1.000
_cell.angle_alpha   90.00
_cell.angle_beta   90.00
_cell.angle_gamma   90.00
#
_symmetry.space_group_name_H-M   'P 1'
#
loop_
_entity.id
_entity.type
_entity.pdbx_description
1 polymer ?
#
loop_
_entity_poly.entity_id
_entity_poly.type
_entity_poly.pdbx_seq_one_letter_code
_entity_poly.pdbx_strand_id
1 'polypeptide(L)'
;MVTYNCLGMDYNEEVELPYQLLKEYCESIASTYIKMVKSSSSKRVRVWMEKGFRASASHVQALGEAVTATIGDLESPQHHCTAAQLSKWLQSNILLKQLAELVYVNLYGINKRGGDESPTPMPPAAPSLLPIPDGLDAMPDYPAFIDLSHIVWINSHLPQKYQRKWRFLFSSHIHGESFSTMAGRIIEQGPSVLIIEDSSGHIFGGFAACAWTFGPNFTGTDESFLFTAAPKMRVYPATNYNDHYQYINHHTKTLPNGLVSEALTFVHHQLTMHPQ
;
A
#
# COMPACT_ATOMS: atom_id res chain seq x y z
N MET A 1 -20.81 3.77 -37.05
CA MET A 1 -21.44 2.59 -36.41
C MET A 1 -21.95 3.09 -35.07
N VAL A 2 -23.26 3.04 -34.81
CA VAL A 2 -23.81 3.48 -33.51
C VAL A 2 -23.48 2.39 -32.50
N THR A 3 -22.66 2.73 -31.52
CA THR A 3 -22.36 1.84 -30.40
C THR A 3 -23.43 2.08 -29.34
N TYR A 4 -24.03 1.04 -28.78
CA TYR A 4 -25.02 1.16 -27.71
C TYR A 4 -24.40 0.70 -26.39
N ASN A 5 -24.77 1.36 -25.28
CA ASN A 5 -24.37 0.89 -23.94
C ASN A 5 -25.21 -0.34 -23.52
N CYS A 6 -24.90 -0.91 -22.35
CA CYS A 6 -25.61 -2.07 -21.79
C CYS A 6 -27.09 -1.82 -21.45
N LEU A 7 -27.55 -0.57 -21.54
CA LEU A 7 -28.95 -0.17 -21.34
C LEU A 7 -29.67 0.11 -22.68
N GLY A 8 -29.02 -0.13 -23.83
CA GLY A 8 -29.59 0.11 -25.15
C GLY A 8 -29.65 1.57 -25.57
N MET A 9 -28.96 2.46 -24.85
CA MET A 9 -28.84 3.89 -25.19
C MET A 9 -27.60 4.15 -26.04
N ASP A 10 -27.63 5.19 -26.88
CA ASP A 10 -26.47 5.60 -27.67
C ASP A 10 -25.25 5.81 -26.75
N TYR A 11 -24.18 5.09 -27.01
CA TYR A 11 -22.93 5.21 -26.29
C TYR A 11 -22.16 6.42 -26.81
N ASN A 12 -21.89 7.36 -25.90
CA ASN A 12 -21.04 8.50 -26.15
C ASN A 12 -19.89 8.50 -25.14
N GLU A 13 -18.66 8.49 -25.65
CA GLU A 13 -17.41 8.42 -24.91
C GLU A 13 -17.18 9.64 -24.01
N GLU A 14 -17.75 10.79 -24.37
CA GLU A 14 -17.63 12.07 -23.67
C GLU A 14 -18.67 12.24 -22.57
N VAL A 15 -19.59 11.28 -22.39
CA VAL A 15 -20.61 11.34 -21.34
C VAL A 15 -19.93 11.36 -19.98
N GLU A 16 -20.22 12.41 -19.21
CA GLU A 16 -19.81 12.51 -17.82
C GLU A 16 -20.58 11.49 -16.97
N LEU A 17 -19.81 10.73 -16.19
CA LEU A 17 -20.30 9.74 -15.26
C LEU A 17 -20.24 10.28 -13.82
N PRO A 18 -21.20 9.93 -12.96
CA PRO A 18 -21.18 10.35 -11.57
C PRO A 18 -19.98 9.76 -10.81
N TYR A 19 -18.95 10.57 -10.56
CA TYR A 19 -17.74 10.16 -9.83
C TYR A 19 -18.07 9.54 -8.45
N GLN A 20 -19.11 10.06 -7.79
CA GLN A 20 -19.57 9.55 -6.50
C GLN A 20 -19.99 8.07 -6.56
N LEU A 21 -20.71 7.65 -7.61
CA LEU A 21 -21.11 6.25 -7.77
C LEU A 21 -19.90 5.34 -8.00
N LEU A 22 -18.91 5.83 -8.73
CA LEU A 22 -17.66 5.08 -8.95
C LEU A 22 -16.88 4.92 -7.65
N LYS A 23 -16.80 5.99 -6.84
CA LYS A 23 -16.18 5.95 -5.51
C LYS A 23 -16.86 4.91 -4.62
N GLU A 24 -18.19 4.98 -4.53
CA GLU A 24 -18.99 4.03 -3.74
C GLU A 24 -18.82 2.58 -4.22
N TYR A 25 -18.70 2.36 -5.53
CA TYR A 25 -18.40 1.05 -6.11
C TYR A 25 -17.03 0.53 -5.63
N CYS A 26 -15.98 1.33 -5.72
CA CYS A 26 -14.63 0.93 -5.29
C CYS A 26 -14.55 0.70 -3.77
N GLU A 27 -15.20 1.55 -2.97
CA GLU A 27 -15.32 1.37 -1.52
C GLU A 27 -16.07 0.08 -1.17
N SER A 28 -17.13 -0.25 -1.91
CA SER A 28 -17.90 -1.48 -1.71
C SER A 28 -17.05 -2.72 -2.03
N ILE A 29 -16.29 -2.71 -3.13
CA ILE A 29 -15.37 -3.78 -3.49
C ILE A 29 -14.26 -3.94 -2.43
N ALA A 30 -13.60 -2.85 -2.04
CA ALA A 30 -12.57 -2.86 -0.99
C ALA A 30 -13.11 -3.36 0.36
N SER A 31 -14.28 -2.87 0.77
CA SER A 31 -14.95 -3.29 2.01
C SER A 31 -15.30 -4.78 2.00
N THR A 32 -15.80 -5.28 0.87
CA THR A 32 -16.13 -6.70 0.71
C THR A 32 -14.87 -7.56 0.78
N TYR A 33 -13.81 -7.17 0.07
CA TYR A 33 -12.52 -7.86 0.13
C TYR A 33 -11.96 -7.91 1.56
N ILE A 34 -11.95 -6.78 2.28
CA ILE A 34 -11.42 -6.73 3.65
C ILE A 34 -12.27 -7.57 4.61
N LYS A 35 -13.61 -7.59 4.45
CA LYS A 35 -14.49 -8.50 5.21
C LYS A 35 -14.16 -9.97 4.94
N MET A 36 -13.93 -10.34 3.68
CA MET A 36 -13.53 -11.71 3.32
C MET A 36 -12.16 -12.10 3.88
N VAL A 37 -11.21 -11.17 3.88
CA VAL A 37 -9.90 -11.38 4.50
C VAL A 37 -10.08 -11.66 5.99
N LYS A 38 -10.86 -10.83 6.70
CA LYS A 38 -11.11 -11.01 8.14
C LYS A 38 -11.82 -12.31 8.49
N SER A 39 -12.71 -12.81 7.62
CA SER A 39 -13.39 -14.10 7.82
C SER A 39 -12.56 -15.31 7.37
N SER A 40 -11.42 -15.08 6.70
CA SER A 40 -10.53 -16.14 6.24
C SER A 40 -9.84 -16.85 7.42
N SER A 41 -9.83 -18.19 7.39
CA SER A 41 -9.07 -19.03 8.31
C SER A 41 -7.57 -19.15 7.95
N SER A 42 -7.11 -18.40 6.94
CA SER A 42 -5.73 -18.45 6.46
C SER A 42 -4.73 -18.05 7.55
N LYS A 43 -3.71 -18.89 7.75
CA LYS A 43 -2.57 -18.58 8.66
C LYS A 43 -1.97 -17.21 8.33
N ARG A 44 -1.88 -16.86 7.04
CA ARG A 44 -1.34 -15.58 6.56
C ARG A 44 -2.06 -14.40 7.21
N VAL A 45 -3.40 -14.40 7.18
CA VAL A 45 -4.21 -13.30 7.71
C VAL A 45 -4.18 -13.28 9.23
N ARG A 46 -4.23 -14.46 9.87
CA ARG A 46 -4.18 -14.57 11.33
C ARG A 46 -2.94 -13.90 11.92
N VAL A 47 -1.75 -14.14 11.34
CA VAL A 47 -0.50 -13.53 11.83
C VAL A 47 -0.57 -11.99 11.79
N TRP A 48 -1.09 -11.40 10.71
CA TRP A 48 -1.29 -9.95 10.65
C TRP A 48 -2.28 -9.48 11.73
N MET A 49 -3.44 -10.14 11.88
CA MET A 49 -4.46 -9.71 12.85
C MET A 49 -4.03 -9.87 14.31
N GLU A 50 -3.35 -10.96 14.65
CA GLU A 50 -2.79 -11.23 15.99
C GLU A 50 -1.80 -10.13 16.40
N LYS A 51 -1.09 -9.56 15.43
CA LYS A 51 -0.10 -8.48 15.64
C LYS A 51 -0.67 -7.08 15.48
N GLY A 52 -1.95 -6.88 15.73
CA GLY A 52 -2.52 -5.53 15.81
C GLY A 52 -3.00 -4.95 14.48
N PHE A 53 -2.76 -5.58 13.33
CA PHE A 53 -3.15 -5.03 12.02
C PHE A 53 -4.66 -5.18 11.85
N ARG A 54 -5.41 -4.14 12.27
CA ARG A 54 -6.86 -4.09 12.19
C ARG A 54 -7.32 -3.74 10.77
N ALA A 55 -8.62 -3.54 10.62
CA ALA A 55 -9.25 -3.07 9.41
C ALA A 55 -10.31 -2.05 9.82
N SER A 56 -9.89 -0.80 9.97
CA SER A 56 -10.79 0.27 10.38
C SER A 56 -11.71 0.64 9.21
N ALA A 57 -12.94 1.06 9.49
CA ALA A 57 -13.86 1.47 8.43
C ALA A 57 -13.31 2.66 7.62
N SER A 58 -12.64 3.61 8.29
CA SER A 58 -12.05 4.79 7.64
C SER A 58 -10.91 4.42 6.69
N HIS A 59 -10.02 3.49 7.06
CA HIS A 59 -8.92 3.09 6.18
C HIS A 59 -9.41 2.23 5.00
N VAL A 60 -10.48 1.45 5.19
CA VAL A 60 -11.12 0.72 4.08
C VAL A 60 -11.75 1.68 3.08
N GLN A 61 -12.42 2.74 3.56
CA GLN A 61 -12.92 3.80 2.69
C GLN A 61 -11.78 4.53 1.98
N ALA A 62 -10.70 4.86 2.69
CA ALA A 62 -9.52 5.48 2.10
C ALA A 62 -8.89 4.61 0.99
N LEU A 63 -8.89 3.29 1.14
CA LEU A 63 -8.46 2.36 0.09
C LEU A 63 -9.36 2.44 -1.15
N GLY A 64 -10.68 2.47 -0.98
CA GLY A 64 -11.64 2.64 -2.09
C GLY A 64 -11.50 4.00 -2.78
N GLU A 65 -11.35 5.07 -2.00
CA GLU A 65 -11.09 6.42 -2.52
C GLU A 65 -9.78 6.47 -3.30
N ALA A 66 -8.71 5.85 -2.80
CA ALA A 66 -7.41 5.86 -3.46
C ALA A 66 -7.40 5.05 -4.75
N VAL A 67 -8.08 3.89 -4.78
CA VAL A 67 -8.33 3.16 -6.03
C VAL A 67 -9.04 4.07 -7.02
N THR A 68 -10.15 4.69 -6.62
CA THR A 68 -10.95 5.59 -7.48
C THR A 68 -10.14 6.77 -8.00
N ALA A 69 -9.32 7.40 -7.15
CA ALA A 69 -8.55 8.59 -7.48
C ALA A 69 -7.54 8.38 -8.63
N THR A 70 -7.21 7.13 -8.97
CA THR A 70 -6.31 6.81 -10.09
C THR A 70 -6.98 6.91 -11.48
N ILE A 71 -8.27 7.23 -11.55
CA ILE A 71 -9.01 7.37 -12.82
C ILE A 71 -8.69 8.66 -13.58
N GLY A 72 -8.38 9.72 -12.84
CA GLY A 72 -8.09 11.04 -13.38
C GLY A 72 -6.62 11.42 -13.23
N ASP A 73 -6.29 12.63 -13.67
CA ASP A 73 -4.97 13.20 -13.43
C ASP A 73 -4.82 13.56 -11.95
N LEU A 74 -3.67 13.21 -11.35
CA LEU A 74 -3.38 13.42 -9.93
C LEU A 74 -3.41 14.91 -9.54
N GLU A 75 -3.26 15.81 -10.51
CA GLU A 75 -3.18 17.26 -10.33
C GLU A 75 -4.51 17.99 -10.62
N SER A 76 -5.51 17.34 -11.23
CA SER A 76 -6.80 17.97 -11.52
C SER A 76 -7.85 17.63 -10.46
N PRO A 77 -8.42 18.61 -9.73
CA PRO A 77 -9.45 18.40 -8.71
C PRO A 77 -10.83 18.18 -9.36
N GLN A 78 -10.95 17.16 -10.19
CA GLN A 78 -12.15 16.95 -10.98
C GLN A 78 -12.83 15.67 -10.52
N HIS A 79 -13.92 15.86 -9.74
CA HIS A 79 -14.96 14.87 -9.47
C HIS A 79 -15.77 14.54 -10.72
N HIS A 80 -15.10 14.37 -11.86
CA HIS A 80 -15.68 14.00 -13.13
C HIS A 80 -14.89 12.85 -13.73
N CYS A 81 -15.58 12.05 -14.52
CA CYS A 81 -15.00 10.96 -15.26
C CYS A 81 -15.85 10.75 -16.50
N THR A 82 -15.24 10.75 -17.67
CA THR A 82 -15.93 10.40 -18.91
C THR A 82 -16.05 8.88 -19.06
N ALA A 83 -16.98 8.41 -19.89
CA ALA A 83 -17.10 7.00 -20.21
C ALA A 83 -15.81 6.41 -20.84
N ALA A 84 -15.08 7.18 -21.64
CA ALA A 84 -13.78 6.77 -22.19
C ALA A 84 -12.72 6.60 -21.11
N GLN A 85 -12.60 7.57 -20.19
CA GLN A 85 -11.66 7.48 -19.06
C GLN A 85 -11.95 6.27 -18.19
N LEU A 86 -13.23 6.03 -17.85
CA LEU A 86 -13.62 4.85 -17.09
C LEU A 86 -13.25 3.55 -17.78
N SER A 87 -13.55 3.42 -19.07
CA SER A 87 -13.22 2.23 -19.84
C SER A 87 -11.72 1.94 -19.84
N LYS A 88 -10.91 2.96 -20.12
CA LYS A 88 -9.44 2.85 -20.10
C LYS A 88 -8.93 2.47 -18.71
N TRP A 89 -9.44 3.14 -17.68
CA TRP A 89 -9.02 2.93 -16.30
C TRP A 89 -9.38 1.54 -15.78
N LEU A 90 -10.57 1.01 -16.09
CA LEU A 90 -10.95 -0.36 -15.73
C LEU A 90 -10.01 -1.41 -16.34
N GLN A 91 -9.43 -1.13 -17.50
CA GLN A 91 -8.47 -2.02 -18.16
C GLN A 91 -7.06 -1.93 -17.54
N SER A 92 -6.67 -0.76 -17.04
CA SER A 92 -5.32 -0.52 -16.51
C SER A 92 -5.20 -0.63 -14.99
N ASN A 93 -6.30 -0.51 -14.23
CA ASN A 93 -6.27 -0.54 -12.78
C ASN A 93 -6.15 -1.98 -12.25
N ILE A 94 -4.90 -2.40 -12.04
CA ILE A 94 -4.55 -3.75 -11.60
C ILE A 94 -5.12 -4.05 -10.20
N LEU A 95 -5.07 -3.09 -9.27
CA LEU A 95 -5.55 -3.30 -7.90
C LEU A 95 -7.07 -3.50 -7.86
N LEU A 96 -7.84 -2.66 -8.56
CA LEU A 96 -9.29 -2.83 -8.64
C LEU A 96 -9.65 -4.17 -9.27
N LYS A 97 -8.98 -4.54 -10.37
CA LYS A 97 -9.18 -5.83 -11.03
C LYS A 97 -8.95 -6.98 -10.08
N GLN A 98 -7.83 -6.97 -9.34
CA GLN A 98 -7.49 -8.01 -8.38
C GLN A 98 -8.48 -8.08 -7.21
N LEU A 99 -8.88 -6.93 -6.65
CA LEU A 99 -9.88 -6.88 -5.58
C LEU A 99 -11.22 -7.46 -6.05
N ALA A 100 -11.70 -6.99 -7.21
CA ALA A 100 -12.95 -7.44 -7.80
C ALA A 100 -12.92 -8.93 -8.11
N GLU A 101 -11.86 -9.43 -8.75
CA GLU A 101 -11.70 -10.85 -9.08
C GLU A 101 -11.78 -11.73 -7.82
N LEU A 102 -11.06 -11.35 -6.75
CA LEU A 102 -11.09 -12.09 -5.49
C LEU A 102 -12.49 -12.07 -4.86
N VAL A 103 -13.16 -10.91 -4.84
CA VAL A 103 -14.53 -10.77 -4.35
C VAL A 103 -15.49 -11.64 -5.14
N TYR A 104 -15.46 -11.58 -6.48
CA TYR A 104 -16.31 -12.39 -7.35
C TYR A 104 -16.09 -13.88 -7.15
N VAL A 105 -14.84 -14.34 -7.14
CA VAL A 105 -14.52 -15.76 -6.96
C VAL A 105 -15.02 -16.28 -5.61
N ASN A 106 -14.94 -15.48 -4.55
CA ASN A 106 -15.43 -15.87 -3.24
C ASN A 106 -16.96 -15.86 -3.13
N LEU A 107 -17.62 -14.79 -3.60
CA LEU A 107 -19.07 -14.64 -3.51
C LEU A 107 -19.82 -15.69 -4.35
N TYR A 108 -19.35 -15.95 -5.57
CA TYR A 108 -19.98 -16.92 -6.47
C TYR A 108 -19.50 -18.35 -6.23
N GLY A 109 -18.60 -18.57 -5.27
CA GLY A 109 -18.14 -19.91 -4.92
C GLY A 109 -17.53 -20.66 -6.10
N ILE A 110 -16.84 -19.97 -7.02
CA ILE A 110 -16.29 -20.57 -8.24
C ILE A 110 -15.29 -21.70 -7.92
N ASN A 111 -14.76 -21.74 -6.69
CA ASN A 111 -13.91 -22.81 -6.18
C ASN A 111 -14.64 -23.86 -5.30
N LYS A 112 -15.97 -23.85 -5.22
CA LYS A 112 -16.74 -24.84 -4.44
C LYS A 112 -16.61 -26.21 -5.09
N ARG A 113 -16.08 -27.19 -4.36
CA ARG A 113 -16.45 -28.61 -4.60
C ARG A 113 -17.87 -28.77 -4.07
N GLY A 114 -18.77 -29.31 -4.89
CA GLY A 114 -20.22 -29.31 -4.62
C GLY A 114 -20.60 -29.88 -3.24
N GLY A 115 -21.55 -29.22 -2.58
CA GLY A 115 -22.21 -29.72 -1.36
C GLY A 115 -22.40 -28.75 -0.20
N ASP A 116 -21.76 -27.56 -0.20
CA ASP A 116 -21.84 -26.62 0.92
C ASP A 116 -22.27 -25.21 0.47
N GLU A 117 -23.47 -24.79 0.88
CA GLU A 117 -24.04 -23.47 0.55
C GLU A 117 -23.46 -22.33 1.39
N SER A 118 -22.69 -22.63 2.45
CA SER A 118 -22.05 -21.62 3.28
C SER A 118 -20.96 -20.82 2.53
N PRO A 119 -20.69 -19.56 2.91
CA PRO A 119 -19.52 -18.82 2.44
C PRO A 119 -18.25 -19.51 2.98
N THR A 120 -17.61 -20.34 2.16
CA THR A 120 -16.36 -20.99 2.55
C THR A 120 -15.23 -19.96 2.65
N PRO A 121 -14.34 -20.06 3.65
CA PRO A 121 -13.06 -19.35 3.65
C PRO A 121 -12.34 -19.63 2.33
N MET A 122 -11.71 -18.60 1.74
CA MET A 122 -10.95 -18.75 0.48
C MET A 122 -10.08 -20.03 0.49
N PRO A 123 -9.98 -20.77 -0.64
CA PRO A 123 -9.11 -21.93 -0.73
C PRO A 123 -7.69 -21.59 -0.23
N PRO A 124 -6.96 -22.52 0.41
CA PRO A 124 -5.60 -22.28 0.91
C PRO A 124 -4.60 -21.74 -0.14
N ALA A 125 -4.91 -21.94 -1.43
CA ALA A 125 -4.11 -21.51 -2.58
C ALA A 125 -4.69 -20.31 -3.34
N ALA A 126 -5.78 -19.68 -2.88
CA ALA A 126 -6.32 -18.49 -3.54
C ALA A 126 -5.31 -17.34 -3.47
N PRO A 127 -5.16 -16.54 -4.55
CA PRO A 127 -4.33 -15.36 -4.52
C PRO A 127 -4.83 -14.44 -3.39
N SER A 128 -3.91 -13.88 -2.62
CA SER A 128 -4.22 -12.91 -1.57
C SER A 128 -3.32 -11.71 -1.77
N LEU A 129 -3.91 -10.52 -1.70
CA LEU A 129 -3.19 -9.25 -1.82
C LEU A 129 -2.38 -8.93 -0.57
N LEU A 130 -2.56 -9.71 0.51
CA LEU A 130 -1.68 -9.64 1.66
C LEU A 130 -0.42 -10.49 1.40
N PRO A 131 0.77 -9.94 1.64
CA PRO A 131 2.00 -10.70 1.59
C PRO A 131 2.09 -11.67 2.80
N ILE A 132 2.92 -12.70 2.67
CA ILE A 132 3.26 -13.58 3.80
C ILE A 132 4.08 -12.76 4.81
N PRO A 133 3.65 -12.61 6.08
CA PRO A 133 4.36 -11.86 7.13
C PRO A 133 5.47 -12.69 7.78
N ASP A 134 6.59 -12.84 7.08
CA ASP A 134 7.73 -13.63 7.52
C ASP A 134 8.46 -13.00 8.72
N GLY A 135 8.61 -13.78 9.80
CA GLY A 135 9.26 -13.36 11.05
C GLY A 135 8.41 -12.46 11.96
N LEU A 136 7.22 -12.03 11.52
CA LEU A 136 6.34 -11.18 12.31
C LEU A 136 5.70 -11.96 13.48
N ASP A 137 5.42 -13.26 13.29
CA ASP A 137 4.87 -14.15 14.31
C ASP A 137 5.79 -14.33 15.52
N ALA A 138 7.11 -14.33 15.29
CA ALA A 138 8.13 -14.46 16.33
C ALA A 138 8.34 -13.17 17.15
N MET A 139 7.78 -12.04 16.73
CA MET A 139 7.92 -10.78 17.46
C MET A 139 7.11 -10.79 18.76
N PRO A 140 7.44 -9.98 19.78
CA PRO A 140 6.58 -9.76 20.94
C PRO A 140 5.29 -9.03 20.53
N ASP A 141 4.52 -8.53 21.49
CA ASP A 141 3.34 -7.70 21.20
C ASP A 141 3.72 -6.52 20.30
N TYR A 142 3.16 -6.52 19.09
CA TYR A 142 3.40 -5.50 18.08
C TYR A 142 2.17 -4.59 18.02
N PRO A 143 2.24 -3.34 18.51
CA PRO A 143 1.17 -2.38 18.32
C PRO A 143 1.23 -1.84 16.89
N ALA A 144 0.61 -2.53 15.95
CA ALA A 144 0.56 -2.05 14.57
C ALA A 144 -0.20 -0.72 14.49
N PHE A 145 0.50 0.32 14.03
CA PHE A 145 -0.11 1.60 13.67
C PHE A 145 -0.69 1.60 12.25
N ILE A 146 -0.26 0.66 11.41
CA ILE A 146 -0.88 0.37 10.10
C ILE A 146 -1.84 -0.80 10.18
N ASP A 147 -2.62 -0.97 9.12
CA ASP A 147 -3.78 -1.86 9.08
C ASP A 147 -3.80 -2.65 7.76
N LEU A 148 -4.72 -3.60 7.63
CA LEU A 148 -4.79 -4.47 6.45
C LEU A 148 -5.00 -3.69 5.14
N SER A 149 -5.72 -2.57 5.18
CA SER A 149 -5.98 -1.72 4.00
C SER A 149 -4.69 -1.05 3.54
N HIS A 150 -3.87 -0.56 4.47
CA HIS A 150 -2.55 -0.02 4.19
C HIS A 150 -1.61 -1.07 3.57
N ILE A 151 -1.61 -2.30 4.10
CA ILE A 151 -0.79 -3.39 3.55
C ILE A 151 -1.21 -3.72 2.12
N VAL A 152 -2.52 -3.83 1.85
CA VAL A 152 -3.04 -4.10 0.50
C VAL A 152 -2.61 -2.98 -0.47
N TRP A 153 -2.78 -1.72 -0.06
CA TRP A 153 -2.39 -0.57 -0.85
C TRP A 153 -0.89 -0.60 -1.19
N ILE A 154 -0.03 -0.65 -0.18
CA ILE A 154 1.42 -0.61 -0.37
C ILE A 154 1.89 -1.82 -1.18
N ASN A 155 1.44 -3.03 -0.85
CA ASN A 155 1.86 -4.25 -1.51
C ASN A 155 1.47 -4.27 -3.00
N SER A 156 0.31 -3.71 -3.36
CA SER A 156 -0.13 -3.65 -4.76
C SER A 156 0.76 -2.77 -5.67
N HIS A 157 1.49 -1.81 -5.09
CA HIS A 157 2.39 -0.92 -5.81
C HIS A 157 3.84 -1.41 -5.86
N LEU A 158 4.20 -2.44 -5.09
CA LEU A 158 5.53 -3.05 -5.19
C LEU A 158 5.69 -3.78 -6.52
N PRO A 159 6.91 -3.87 -7.08
CA PRO A 159 7.20 -4.78 -8.19
C PRO A 159 6.73 -6.21 -7.87
N GLN A 160 6.15 -6.91 -8.86
CA GLN A 160 5.51 -8.22 -8.67
C GLN A 160 6.40 -9.24 -7.91
N LYS A 161 7.71 -9.20 -8.16
CA LYS A 161 8.73 -10.04 -7.49
C LYS A 161 8.77 -9.88 -5.95
N TYR A 162 8.31 -8.74 -5.41
CA TYR A 162 8.31 -8.41 -3.99
C TYR A 162 6.93 -8.50 -3.31
N GLN A 163 5.86 -8.74 -4.06
CA GLN A 163 4.49 -8.74 -3.52
C GLN A 163 4.14 -9.97 -2.67
N ARG A 164 4.94 -11.05 -2.76
CA ARG A 164 4.58 -12.37 -2.21
C ARG A 164 4.84 -12.50 -0.72
N LYS A 165 5.96 -11.97 -0.23
CA LYS A 165 6.46 -12.19 1.14
C LYS A 165 7.13 -10.93 1.64
N TRP A 166 6.75 -10.49 2.83
CA TRP A 166 7.39 -9.40 3.56
C TRP A 166 8.12 -9.98 4.76
N ARG A 167 9.38 -9.61 4.94
CA ARG A 167 10.19 -9.99 6.10
C ARG A 167 10.26 -8.83 7.06
N PHE A 168 9.89 -9.04 8.31
CA PHE A 168 10.00 -8.02 9.34
C PHE A 168 11.47 -7.80 9.73
N LEU A 169 11.94 -6.55 9.66
CA LEU A 169 13.34 -6.19 9.95
C LEU A 169 13.47 -5.39 11.25
N PHE A 170 12.66 -4.34 11.39
CA PHE A 170 12.79 -3.34 12.43
C PHE A 170 11.46 -2.69 12.79
N SER A 171 11.37 -2.19 14.02
CA SER A 171 10.32 -1.32 14.54
C SER A 171 10.86 -0.62 15.77
N SER A 172 10.63 0.68 15.90
CA SER A 172 11.02 1.46 17.07
C SER A 172 10.35 0.97 18.36
N HIS A 173 9.12 0.46 18.26
CA HIS A 173 8.37 -0.07 19.41
C HIS A 173 8.97 -1.37 19.97
N ILE A 174 9.57 -2.21 19.12
CA ILE A 174 10.19 -3.49 19.54
C ILE A 174 11.67 -3.31 19.85
N HIS A 175 12.38 -2.56 19.02
CA HIS A 175 13.84 -2.51 19.01
C HIS A 175 14.42 -1.20 19.55
N GLY A 176 13.56 -0.28 19.98
CA GLY A 176 13.94 1.05 20.43
C GLY A 176 14.18 2.04 19.28
N GLU A 177 14.33 3.31 19.63
CA GLU A 177 14.41 4.45 18.69
C GLU A 177 15.83 4.76 18.22
N SER A 178 16.81 3.93 18.57
CA SER A 178 18.21 4.13 18.19
C SER A 178 18.42 3.95 16.68
N PHE A 179 18.88 5.00 16.01
CA PHE A 179 19.25 4.95 14.60
C PHE A 179 20.32 3.89 14.33
N SER A 180 21.32 3.74 15.20
CA SER A 180 22.35 2.69 15.07
C SER A 180 21.75 1.29 15.09
N THR A 181 20.75 1.06 15.95
CA THR A 181 20.04 -0.22 16.03
C THR A 181 19.21 -0.48 14.77
N MET A 182 18.52 0.54 14.26
CA MET A 182 17.80 0.45 13.00
C MET A 182 18.75 0.13 11.85
N ALA A 183 19.81 0.92 11.69
CA ALA A 183 20.76 0.77 10.60
C ALA A 183 21.42 -0.62 10.63
N GLY A 184 21.86 -1.09 11.79
CA GLY A 184 22.42 -2.45 11.94
C GLY A 184 21.46 -3.59 11.56
N ARG A 185 20.14 -3.33 11.50
CA ARG A 185 19.13 -4.32 11.10
C ARG A 185 18.67 -4.21 9.64
N ILE A 186 18.83 -3.06 9.00
CA ILE A 186 18.33 -2.83 7.62
C ILE A 186 19.42 -2.84 6.56
N ILE A 187 20.67 -2.59 6.93
CA ILE A 187 21.82 -2.61 6.01
C ILE A 187 21.97 -4.00 5.39
N GLU A 188 22.21 -4.03 4.08
CA GLU A 188 22.44 -5.25 3.29
C GLU A 188 21.29 -6.27 3.33
N GLN A 189 20.06 -5.86 3.69
CA GLN A 189 18.90 -6.76 3.78
C GLN A 189 18.07 -6.88 2.49
N GLY A 190 18.52 -6.23 1.41
CA GLY A 190 17.80 -6.15 0.14
C GLY A 190 16.76 -5.02 0.09
N PRO A 191 15.89 -5.01 -0.94
CA PRO A 191 14.82 -4.04 -1.09
C PRO A 191 13.89 -4.04 0.11
N SER A 192 13.42 -2.86 0.51
CA SER A 192 12.65 -2.71 1.75
C SER A 192 11.58 -1.64 1.66
N VAL A 193 10.52 -1.81 2.45
CA VAL A 193 9.48 -0.82 2.65
C VAL A 193 9.69 -0.17 4.00
N LEU A 194 9.89 1.14 4.00
CA LEU A 194 9.92 1.97 5.20
C LEU A 194 8.53 2.55 5.42
N ILE A 195 8.01 2.45 6.63
CA ILE A 195 6.70 2.97 7.02
C ILE A 195 6.86 3.77 8.31
N ILE A 196 6.40 5.01 8.28
CA ILE A 196 6.57 6.00 9.35
C ILE A 196 5.18 6.52 9.71
N GLU A 197 4.94 6.66 11.01
CA GLU A 197 3.82 7.44 11.56
C GLU A 197 4.40 8.66 12.28
N ASP A 198 3.85 9.85 11.98
CA ASP A 198 4.21 11.07 12.71
C ASP A 198 3.33 11.29 13.94
N SER A 199 3.67 12.29 14.77
CA SER A 199 2.92 12.62 15.98
C SER A 199 1.50 13.14 15.73
N SER A 200 1.15 13.45 14.47
CA SER A 200 -0.18 13.88 14.04
C SER A 200 -1.00 12.73 13.44
N GLY A 201 -0.47 11.50 13.42
CA GLY A 201 -1.12 10.31 12.86
C GLY A 201 -1.07 10.23 11.34
N HIS A 202 -0.22 11.02 10.67
CA HIS A 202 0.06 10.81 9.25
C HIS A 202 0.92 9.57 9.08
N ILE A 203 0.53 8.72 8.14
CA ILE A 203 1.27 7.51 7.81
C ILE A 203 1.82 7.68 6.40
N PHE A 204 3.13 7.55 6.24
CA PHE A 204 3.82 7.71 4.97
C PHE A 204 5.11 6.89 4.96
N GLY A 205 5.79 6.85 3.82
CA GLY A 205 7.02 6.09 3.70
C GLY A 205 7.51 5.98 2.27
N GLY A 206 8.34 4.97 2.05
CA GLY A 206 8.91 4.71 0.74
C GLY A 206 9.31 3.26 0.55
N PHE A 207 9.35 2.86 -0.72
CA PHE A 207 9.96 1.61 -1.15
C PHE A 207 11.36 1.90 -1.67
N ALA A 208 12.35 1.30 -1.01
CA ALA A 208 13.74 1.27 -1.41
C ALA A 208 13.97 0.03 -2.28
N ALA A 209 14.20 0.23 -3.58
CA ALA A 209 14.36 -0.87 -4.54
C ALA A 209 15.70 -1.62 -4.46
N CYS A 210 16.63 -1.15 -3.62
CA CYS A 210 17.96 -1.73 -3.43
C CYS A 210 18.24 -1.97 -1.95
N ALA A 211 19.31 -2.71 -1.66
CA ALA A 211 19.78 -2.85 -0.29
C ALA A 211 20.36 -1.52 0.21
N TRP A 212 20.09 -1.19 1.46
CA TRP A 212 20.72 -0.06 2.14
C TRP A 212 22.22 -0.33 2.34
N THR A 213 23.04 0.66 1.98
CA THR A 213 24.49 0.62 2.15
C THR A 213 24.96 1.96 2.69
N PHE A 214 25.77 1.96 3.74
CA PHE A 214 26.38 3.20 4.22
C PHE A 214 27.28 3.80 3.16
N GLY A 215 27.15 5.11 2.95
CA GLY A 215 28.04 5.81 2.04
C GLY A 215 27.72 7.29 1.92
N PRO A 216 28.66 8.06 1.35
CA PRO A 216 28.46 9.47 1.08
C PRO A 216 27.57 9.72 -0.15
N ASN A 217 27.31 8.70 -0.96
CA ASN A 217 26.61 8.80 -2.24
C ASN A 217 25.20 8.27 -2.13
N PHE A 218 24.30 8.82 -2.93
CA PHE A 218 23.00 8.22 -3.16
C PHE A 218 23.14 6.91 -3.93
N THR A 219 22.22 5.98 -3.67
CA THR A 219 22.10 4.68 -4.33
C THR A 219 20.64 4.41 -4.69
N GLY A 220 20.37 3.25 -5.29
CA GLY A 220 19.02 2.82 -5.64
C GLY A 220 18.72 2.92 -7.13
N THR A 221 17.46 2.71 -7.47
CA THR A 221 16.94 2.77 -8.83
C THR A 221 15.59 3.47 -8.88
N ASP A 222 15.14 3.80 -10.08
CA ASP A 222 13.84 4.37 -10.43
C ASP A 222 12.63 3.48 -10.05
N GLU A 223 12.84 2.19 -9.74
CA GLU A 223 11.82 1.34 -9.10
C GLU A 223 11.45 1.82 -7.67
N SER A 224 12.24 2.73 -7.08
CA SER A 224 11.96 3.31 -5.76
C SER A 224 10.84 4.35 -5.85
N PHE A 225 9.98 4.42 -4.84
CA PHE A 225 8.86 5.36 -4.81
C PHE A 225 8.53 5.77 -3.38
N LEU A 226 7.90 6.94 -3.23
CA LEU A 226 7.28 7.34 -1.96
C LEU A 226 5.79 7.04 -1.96
N PHE A 227 5.21 6.96 -0.76
CA PHE A 227 3.77 6.85 -0.60
C PHE A 227 3.29 7.59 0.65
N THR A 228 2.05 8.03 0.59
CA THR A 228 1.24 8.33 1.78
C THR A 228 0.21 7.23 1.96
N ALA A 229 -0.13 6.92 3.20
CA ALA A 229 -1.08 5.89 3.59
C ALA A 229 -2.24 6.48 4.41
N ALA A 230 -1.98 7.51 5.23
CA ALA A 230 -3.00 8.30 5.93
C ALA A 230 -2.63 9.79 5.96
N PRO A 231 -3.60 10.71 5.85
CA PRO A 231 -5.05 10.49 5.75
C PRO A 231 -5.52 10.07 4.34
N LYS A 232 -4.67 10.21 3.32
CA LYS A 232 -4.97 9.80 1.94
C LYS A 232 -3.88 8.88 1.43
N MET A 233 -4.29 7.78 0.81
CA MET A 233 -3.36 6.84 0.18
C MET A 233 -2.97 7.36 -1.21
N ARG A 234 -1.68 7.54 -1.45
CA ARG A 234 -1.10 8.00 -2.73
C ARG A 234 0.26 7.37 -2.93
N VAL A 235 0.68 7.24 -4.18
CA VAL A 235 2.03 6.79 -4.57
C VAL A 235 2.67 7.84 -5.45
N TYR A 236 3.96 8.07 -5.23
CA TYR A 236 4.80 9.05 -5.89
C TYR A 236 5.99 8.30 -6.50
N PRO A 237 5.85 7.81 -7.75
CA PRO A 237 6.94 7.18 -8.48
C PRO A 237 8.10 8.16 -8.69
N ALA A 238 9.29 7.63 -8.94
CA ALA A 238 10.43 8.46 -9.26
C ALA A 238 10.19 9.26 -10.56
N THR A 239 10.52 10.55 -10.53
CA THR A 239 10.37 11.45 -11.69
C THR A 239 11.49 11.27 -12.72
N ASN A 240 12.53 10.51 -12.37
CA ASN A 240 13.75 10.33 -13.15
C ASN A 240 14.49 11.64 -13.47
N TYR A 241 14.28 12.67 -12.64
CA TYR A 241 15.02 13.93 -12.73
C TYR A 241 16.48 13.78 -12.30
N ASN A 242 16.73 12.95 -11.28
CA ASN A 242 18.05 12.60 -10.77
C ASN A 242 18.09 11.11 -10.36
N ASP A 243 19.26 10.63 -9.94
CA ASP A 243 19.51 9.27 -9.45
C ASP A 243 19.59 9.18 -7.91
N HIS A 244 18.99 10.14 -7.20
CA HIS A 244 19.06 10.27 -5.74
C HIS A 244 17.96 9.51 -4.99
N TYR A 245 17.86 8.20 -5.20
CA TYR A 245 16.72 7.43 -4.71
C TYR A 245 16.78 7.08 -3.22
N GLN A 246 17.96 6.65 -2.74
CA GLN A 246 18.18 6.16 -1.38
C GLN A 246 19.49 6.71 -0.83
N TYR A 247 19.47 7.16 0.42
CA TYR A 247 20.68 7.58 1.13
C TYR A 247 20.58 7.17 2.60
N ILE A 248 21.65 6.57 3.10
CA ILE A 248 21.80 6.29 4.53
C ILE A 248 23.24 6.55 4.94
N ASN A 249 23.40 7.34 5.98
CA ASN A 249 24.72 7.66 6.50
C ASN A 249 24.71 7.86 8.02
N HIS A 250 25.81 7.53 8.67
CA HIS A 250 25.93 7.60 10.12
C HIS A 250 27.37 7.87 10.54
N HIS A 251 27.56 8.57 11.66
CA HIS A 251 28.88 8.93 12.21
C HIS A 251 29.81 9.73 11.29
N THR A 252 29.27 10.46 10.31
CA THR A 252 30.08 11.38 9.49
C THR A 252 30.06 12.79 10.07
N LYS A 253 31.23 13.46 10.07
CA LYS A 253 31.38 14.82 10.60
C LYS A 253 30.95 15.91 9.61
N THR A 254 31.03 15.60 8.31
CA THR A 254 30.91 16.58 7.22
C THR A 254 29.74 16.31 6.28
N LEU A 255 29.06 15.17 6.43
CA LEU A 255 27.92 14.78 5.59
C LEU A 255 26.67 14.62 6.46
N PRO A 256 25.47 14.75 5.87
CA PRO A 256 24.22 14.54 6.60
C PRO A 256 24.15 13.11 7.13
N ASN A 257 23.94 12.94 8.43
CA ASN A 257 23.62 11.64 9.00
C ASN A 257 22.09 11.46 9.02
N GLY A 258 21.63 10.25 8.78
CA GLY A 258 20.21 9.93 8.70
C GLY A 258 19.87 9.03 7.53
N LEU A 259 18.57 8.92 7.26
CA LEU A 259 18.00 8.14 6.17
C LEU A 259 17.16 9.09 5.31
N VAL A 260 17.38 9.05 4.00
CA VAL A 260 16.61 9.83 3.01
C VAL A 260 16.14 8.90 1.89
N SER A 261 14.87 9.04 1.53
CA SER A 261 14.24 8.48 0.33
C SER A 261 13.56 9.66 -0.37
N GLU A 262 14.06 10.11 -1.52
CA GLU A 262 13.66 11.41 -2.07
C GLU A 262 12.33 11.36 -2.83
N ALA A 263 11.30 11.92 -2.20
CA ALA A 263 10.34 12.92 -2.71
C ALA A 263 9.65 13.70 -1.56
N LEU A 264 10.14 13.59 -0.32
CA LEU A 264 9.74 14.41 0.83
C LEU A 264 10.96 14.59 1.75
N THR A 265 11.52 15.78 1.72
CA THR A 265 12.63 16.22 2.57
C THR A 265 12.18 16.29 4.03
N PHE A 266 12.74 15.43 4.90
CA PHE A 266 12.84 15.76 6.32
C PHE A 266 14.29 16.13 6.63
N VAL A 267 14.56 17.44 6.62
CA VAL A 267 15.64 17.99 7.46
C VAL A 267 15.17 17.83 8.90
N HIS A 268 15.95 17.14 9.71
CA HIS A 268 15.74 17.05 11.15
C HIS A 268 15.68 18.47 11.75
N HIS A 269 14.48 18.97 12.05
CA HIS A 269 14.32 20.16 12.88
C HIS A 269 14.16 19.71 14.33
N GLN A 270 15.25 19.89 15.08
CA GLN A 270 15.37 20.04 16.53
C GLN A 270 14.30 19.37 17.42
N LEU A 271 14.71 18.30 18.10
CA LEU A 271 14.27 18.08 19.48
C LEU A 271 14.82 19.24 20.32
N THR A 272 13.92 20.08 20.81
CA THR A 272 14.20 21.04 21.89
C THR A 272 14.74 20.28 23.10
N MET A 273 16.05 20.39 23.32
CA MET A 273 16.62 20.21 24.65
C MET A 273 16.11 21.35 25.53
N HIS A 274 15.32 21.03 26.56
CA HIS A 274 15.15 21.95 27.68
C HIS A 274 16.49 22.09 28.40
N PRO A 275 16.96 23.32 28.68
CA PRO A 275 18.12 23.52 29.53
C PRO A 275 17.74 23.44 31.02
N GLN A 276 18.56 22.65 31.72
CA GLN A 276 18.73 22.47 33.18
C GLN A 276 17.63 21.74 33.95
#